data_AF-A0A060BWQ9-F1
#
_entry.id   AF-A0A060BWQ9-F1
#
_cell.length_a   1.000
_cell.length_b   1.000
_cell.length_c   1.000
_cell.angle_alpha   90.00
_cell.angle_beta   90.00
_cell.angle_gamma   90.00
#
_symmetry.space_group_name_H-M   'P 1'
#
loop_
_entity.id
_entity.type
_entity.pdbx_description
1 polymer ?
#
loop_
_entity_poly.entity_id
_entity_poly.type
_entity_poly.pdbx_seq_one_letter_code
_entity_poly.pdbx_strand_id
1 'polypeptide(L)'
;MIGPPTTPAKGVTWLPEGLRSFVEYHVEMWKFHTTLDVPHAYRANPLTWPLQIRPTSFYWEWIDGHPGLCSLDTSQRCVAAVTSLGNPLIWWLGSACVIAGVIIAIIRRGDWRIGAVLIGFIGGGSPGPSISTRTTFTFYSIVTP
;
A
#
# COMPACT_ATOMS: atom_id res chain seq x y z
N MET A 1 -32.13 12.10 2.42
CA MET A 1 -32.57 10.97 3.26
C MET A 1 -32.20 9.69 2.53
N ILE A 2 -31.07 9.08 2.87
CA ILE A 2 -30.67 7.78 2.32
C ILE A 2 -31.32 6.75 3.26
N GLY A 3 -32.40 6.11 2.81
CA GLY A 3 -33.06 5.04 3.58
C GLY A 3 -32.09 3.88 3.83
N PRO A 4 -32.26 3.12 4.93
CA PRO A 4 -31.45 1.94 5.17
C PRO A 4 -31.62 0.96 4.00
N PRO A 5 -30.55 0.35 3.46
CA PRO A 5 -30.68 -0.70 2.46
C PRO A 5 -31.31 -1.93 3.13
N THR A 6 -32.64 -2.02 3.08
CA THR A 6 -33.44 -3.10 3.68
C THR A 6 -33.55 -4.32 2.77
N THR A 7 -32.46 -4.71 2.10
CA THR A 7 -32.38 -6.09 1.62
C THR A 7 -32.12 -6.97 2.84
N PRO A 8 -33.07 -7.81 3.29
CA PRO A 8 -32.79 -8.76 4.36
C PRO A 8 -31.68 -9.67 3.85
N ALA A 9 -30.50 -9.55 4.43
CA ALA A 9 -29.42 -10.50 4.23
C ALA A 9 -30.01 -11.91 4.42
N LYS A 10 -29.94 -12.74 3.37
CA LYS A 10 -30.51 -14.09 3.38
C LYS A 10 -29.71 -15.07 4.25
N GLY A 11 -28.58 -14.62 4.78
CA GLY A 11 -27.71 -15.40 5.66
C GLY A 11 -28.24 -15.54 7.09
N VAL A 12 -27.43 -16.23 7.90
CA VAL A 12 -27.51 -16.45 9.36
C VAL A 12 -28.83 -16.02 10.02
N THR A 13 -29.81 -16.92 10.03
CA THR A 13 -31.21 -16.65 10.44
C THR A 13 -31.41 -16.47 11.95
N TRP A 14 -30.43 -16.84 12.78
CA TRP A 14 -30.50 -16.70 14.23
C TRP A 14 -30.02 -15.32 14.74
N LEU A 15 -29.50 -14.46 13.86
CA LEU A 15 -28.89 -13.18 14.20
C LEU A 15 -29.88 -12.00 14.01
N PRO A 16 -29.90 -10.98 14.89
CA PRO A 16 -30.71 -9.78 14.70
C PRO A 16 -30.44 -9.09 13.36
N GLU A 17 -31.46 -8.45 12.76
CA GLU A 17 -31.38 -7.94 11.39
C GLU A 17 -30.20 -7.01 11.12
N GLY A 18 -29.86 -6.11 12.06
CA GLY A 18 -28.73 -5.19 11.91
C GLY A 18 -27.37 -5.91 11.89
N LEU A 19 -27.18 -6.90 12.76
CA LEU A 19 -25.96 -7.72 12.79
C LEU A 19 -25.87 -8.62 11.55
N ARG A 20 -26.99 -9.13 11.07
CA ARG A 20 -27.07 -9.95 9.86
C ARG A 20 -26.64 -9.17 8.62
N SER A 21 -27.12 -7.93 8.47
CA SER A 21 -26.70 -7.03 7.39
C SER A 21 -25.21 -6.65 7.51
N PHE A 22 -24.70 -6.46 8.73
CA PHE A 22 -23.28 -6.20 8.96
C PHE A 22 -22.39 -7.38 8.54
N VAL A 23 -22.78 -8.61 8.90
CA VAL A 23 -22.07 -9.82 8.51
C VAL A 23 -22.10 -10.02 7.00
N GLU A 24 -23.27 -9.86 6.37
CA GLU A 24 -23.40 -9.95 4.91
C GLU A 24 -22.50 -8.92 4.21
N TYR A 25 -22.46 -7.68 4.71
CA TYR A 25 -21.56 -6.65 4.20
C TYR A 25 -20.08 -7.07 4.28
N HIS A 26 -19.65 -7.65 5.40
CA HIS A 26 -18.28 -8.15 5.55
C HIS A 26 -17.98 -9.33 4.64
N VAL A 27 -18.94 -10.22 4.44
CA VAL A 27 -18.81 -11.37 3.52
C VAL A 27 -18.67 -10.88 2.09
N GLU A 28 -19.49 -9.93 1.64
CA GLU A 28 -19.39 -9.34 0.30
C GLU A 28 -18.08 -8.57 0.13
N MET A 29 -17.67 -7.80 1.14
CA MET A 29 -16.38 -7.12 1.16
C MET A 29 -15.23 -8.13 1.05
N TRP A 30 -15.25 -9.23 1.82
CA TRP A 30 -14.24 -10.28 1.76
C TRP A 30 -14.18 -10.95 0.38
N LYS A 31 -15.33 -11.30 -0.21
CA LYS A 31 -15.42 -11.87 -1.57
C LYS A 31 -14.77 -10.93 -2.58
N PHE A 32 -15.18 -9.66 -2.61
CA PHE A 32 -14.60 -8.66 -3.50
C PHE A 32 -13.08 -8.58 -3.37
N HIS A 33 -12.56 -8.51 -2.14
CA HIS A 33 -11.10 -8.41 -1.92
C HIS A 33 -10.37 -9.70 -2.30
N THR A 34 -11.00 -10.87 -2.19
CA THR A 34 -10.37 -12.18 -2.46
C THR A 34 -10.46 -12.64 -3.92
N THR A 35 -11.47 -12.18 -4.66
CA THR A 35 -11.69 -12.62 -6.06
C THR A 35 -11.25 -11.60 -7.10
N LEU A 36 -10.93 -10.36 -6.70
CA LEU A 36 -10.46 -9.35 -7.63
C LEU A 36 -8.98 -9.56 -7.95
N ASP A 37 -8.71 -10.12 -9.12
CA ASP A 37 -7.37 -10.21 -9.72
C ASP A 37 -7.43 -9.64 -11.14
N VAL A 38 -6.98 -8.39 -11.30
CA VAL A 38 -6.96 -7.70 -12.58
C VAL A 38 -5.55 -7.18 -12.82
N PRO A 39 -4.82 -7.65 -13.84
CA PRO A 39 -3.45 -7.22 -14.09
C PRO A 39 -3.40 -5.72 -14.43
N HIS A 40 -2.51 -4.97 -13.75
CA HIS A 40 -2.33 -3.53 -13.94
C HIS A 40 -0.86 -3.20 -14.24
N ALA A 41 -0.61 -2.34 -15.23
CA ALA A 41 0.74 -2.00 -15.68
C ALA A 41 1.62 -1.35 -14.59
N TYR A 42 1.01 -0.65 -13.63
CA TYR A 42 1.69 0.00 -12.50
C TYR A 42 1.85 -0.92 -11.28
N ARG A 43 1.69 -2.24 -11.44
CA ARG A 43 1.94 -3.20 -10.37
C ARG A 43 3.39 -3.08 -9.88
N ALA A 44 3.55 -2.94 -8.58
CA ALA A 44 4.84 -2.93 -7.90
C ALA A 44 4.96 -4.14 -6.98
N ASN A 45 6.12 -4.78 -7.02
CA ASN A 45 6.42 -5.90 -6.13
C ASN A 45 6.72 -5.36 -4.72
N PRO A 46 6.04 -5.86 -3.67
CA PRO A 46 6.22 -5.36 -2.31
C PRO A 46 7.66 -5.47 -1.79
N LEU A 47 8.42 -6.45 -2.24
CA LEU A 47 9.84 -6.60 -1.88
C LEU A 47 10.71 -5.44 -2.43
N THR A 48 10.26 -4.77 -3.48
CA THR A 48 11.01 -3.67 -4.12
C THR A 48 10.60 -2.29 -3.63
N TRP A 49 9.60 -2.20 -2.73
CA TRP A 49 9.11 -0.93 -2.22
C TRP A 49 10.14 -0.10 -1.45
N PRO A 50 11.01 -0.69 -0.60
CA PRO A 50 12.04 0.10 0.09
C PRO A 50 13.00 0.80 -0.86
N LEU A 51 13.18 0.25 -2.06
CA LEU A 51 14.05 0.80 -3.09
C LEU A 51 13.38 1.93 -3.90
N GLN A 52 12.06 2.11 -3.79
CA GLN A 52 11.27 3.15 -4.48
C GLN A 52 11.48 3.16 -6.02
N ILE A 53 11.77 2.01 -6.63
CA ILE A 53 12.16 1.91 -8.07
C ILE A 53 10.97 2.14 -9.01
N ARG A 54 9.76 1.77 -8.60
CA ARG A 54 8.56 1.85 -9.45
C ARG A 54 7.45 2.68 -8.79
N PRO A 55 7.50 4.02 -8.86
CA PRO A 55 6.42 4.84 -8.33
C PRO A 55 5.14 4.63 -9.15
N THR A 56 4.00 4.63 -8.46
CA THR A 56 2.68 4.57 -9.10
C THR A 56 2.26 5.99 -9.50
N SER A 57 1.90 6.18 -10.78
CA SER A 57 1.37 7.46 -11.28
C SER A 57 -0.14 7.53 -11.00
N PHE A 58 -0.58 8.63 -10.40
CA PHE A 58 -1.99 8.96 -10.18
C PHE A 58 -2.54 9.90 -11.24
N TYR A 59 -1.68 10.77 -11.78
CA TYR A 59 -2.07 11.77 -12.77
C TYR A 59 -0.96 11.97 -13.79
N TRP A 60 -1.35 12.13 -15.05
CA TRP A 60 -0.45 12.46 -16.15
C TRP A 60 -1.23 13.25 -17.22
N GLU A 61 -0.88 14.52 -17.42
CA GLU A 61 -1.50 15.36 -18.45
C GLU A 61 -0.48 16.30 -19.10
N TRP A 62 -0.64 16.51 -20.41
CA TRP A 62 0.13 17.51 -21.16
C TRP A 62 -0.42 18.90 -20.87
N ILE A 63 0.45 19.85 -20.54
CA ILE A 63 0.04 21.22 -20.20
C ILE A 63 0.53 22.18 -21.28
N ASP A 64 -0.39 23.01 -21.77
CA ASP A 64 -0.08 24.11 -22.68
C ASP A 64 0.42 25.34 -21.91
N GLY A 65 1.36 26.10 -22.51
CA GLY A 65 1.83 27.39 -21.96
C GLY A 65 2.97 27.32 -20.95
N HIS A 66 3.67 26.18 -20.83
CA HIS A 66 4.93 26.02 -20.08
C HIS A 66 4.98 26.67 -18.68
N PRO A 67 4.02 26.40 -17.77
CA PRO A 67 4.04 26.99 -16.43
C PRO A 67 5.19 26.43 -15.55
N GLY A 68 5.66 27.23 -14.57
CA GLY A 68 6.65 26.81 -13.58
C GLY A 68 8.01 26.46 -14.18
N LEU A 69 8.59 25.31 -13.80
CA LEU A 69 9.90 24.86 -14.28
C LEU A 69 9.91 24.52 -15.79
N CYS A 70 8.74 24.28 -16.41
CA CYS A 70 8.65 24.09 -17.85
C CYS A 70 8.97 25.36 -18.64
N SER A 71 8.93 26.55 -18.02
CA SER A 71 9.34 27.80 -18.68
C SER A 71 10.84 27.86 -19.00
N LEU A 72 11.64 26.99 -18.36
CA LEU A 72 13.09 26.90 -18.59
C LEU A 72 13.45 26.22 -19.93
N ASP A 73 12.54 25.45 -20.52
CA ASP A 73 12.70 24.84 -21.84
C ASP A 73 11.37 24.80 -22.59
N THR A 74 11.12 25.84 -23.38
CA THR A 74 9.91 26.00 -24.18
C THR A 74 9.91 25.15 -25.46
N SER A 75 11.02 24.48 -25.78
CA SER A 75 11.12 23.62 -26.97
C SER A 75 10.47 22.25 -26.78
N GLN A 76 10.31 21.83 -25.53
CA GLN A 76 9.76 20.52 -25.16
C GLN A 76 8.30 20.64 -24.73
N ARG A 77 7.53 19.55 -24.87
CA ARG A 77 6.15 19.48 -24.35
C ARG A 77 6.19 19.35 -22.83
N CYS A 78 5.42 20.18 -22.13
CA CYS A 78 5.34 20.15 -20.67
C CYS A 78 4.31 19.12 -20.20
N VAL A 79 4.60 18.44 -19.08
CA VAL A 79 3.72 17.45 -18.45
C VAL A 79 3.54 17.77 -16.98
N ALA A 80 2.31 17.71 -16.49
CA ALA A 80 2.01 17.54 -15.08
C ALA A 80 1.86 16.06 -14.74
N ALA A 81 2.69 15.58 -13.82
CA ALA A 81 2.61 14.23 -13.30
C ALA A 81 2.46 14.28 -11.77
N VAL A 82 1.50 13.52 -11.25
CA VAL A 82 1.38 13.26 -9.80
C VAL A 82 1.71 11.78 -9.58
N THR A 83 2.78 11.52 -8.82
CA THR A 83 3.27 10.16 -8.54
C THR A 83 3.46 9.95 -7.05
N SER A 84 3.12 8.76 -6.56
CA SER A 84 3.44 8.35 -5.19
C SER A 84 4.92 7.97 -5.09
N LEU A 85 5.78 8.93 -4.74
CA LEU A 85 7.20 8.70 -4.47
C LEU A 85 7.54 9.30 -3.10
N GLY A 86 7.98 8.45 -2.16
CA GLY A 86 8.51 8.92 -0.88
C GLY A 86 9.89 9.53 -1.04
N ASN A 87 10.38 10.24 -0.02
CA ASN A 87 11.77 10.74 -0.02
C ASN A 87 12.75 9.55 -0.02
N PRO A 88 13.54 9.33 -1.09
CA PRO A 88 14.40 8.16 -1.19
C PRO A 88 15.44 8.09 -0.06
N LEU A 89 15.94 9.24 0.41
CA LEU A 89 16.92 9.29 1.49
C LEU A 89 16.35 8.74 2.79
N ILE A 90 15.11 9.10 3.13
CA ILE A 90 14.44 8.61 4.35
C ILE A 90 14.22 7.10 4.25
N TRP A 91 13.76 6.61 3.09
CA TRP A 91 13.53 5.18 2.86
C TRP A 91 14.81 4.35 2.94
N TRP A 92 15.90 4.82 2.34
CA TRP A 92 17.17 4.10 2.34
C TRP A 92 17.83 4.12 3.72
N LEU A 93 17.79 5.26 4.42
CA LEU A 93 18.28 5.36 5.80
C LEU A 93 17.47 4.45 6.74
N GLY A 94 16.14 4.45 6.62
CA GLY A 94 15.27 3.55 7.39
C GLY A 94 15.60 2.07 7.14
N SER A 95 15.79 1.68 5.87
CA SER A 95 16.20 0.33 5.49
C SER A 95 17.57 -0.05 6.08
N ALA A 96 18.54 0.87 6.02
CA ALA A 96 19.86 0.67 6.62
C ALA A 96 19.79 0.53 8.14
N CYS A 97 18.96 1.31 8.83
CA CYS A 97 18.74 1.21 10.27
C CYS A 97 18.14 -0.14 10.66
N VAL A 98 17.20 -0.69 9.88
CA VAL A 98 16.62 -2.01 10.11
C VAL A 98 17.70 -3.09 9.99
N ILE A 99 18.51 -3.06 8.93
CA ILE A 99 19.61 -4.01 8.72
C ILE A 99 20.62 -3.92 9.87
N ALA A 100 21.02 -2.71 10.26
CA ALA A 100 21.91 -2.49 11.39
C ALA A 100 21.29 -3.01 12.70
N GLY A 101 20.00 -2.79 12.93
CA GLY A 101 19.27 -3.32 14.08
C GLY A 101 19.28 -4.84 14.14
N VAL A 102 19.06 -5.53 13.01
CA VAL A 102 19.16 -6.99 12.91
C VAL A 102 20.58 -7.46 13.24
N ILE A 103 21.61 -6.82 12.67
CA ILE A 103 23.02 -7.16 12.94
C ILE A 103 23.35 -7.00 14.43
N ILE A 104 22.95 -5.87 15.04
CA ILE A 104 23.18 -5.60 16.46
C ILE A 104 22.45 -6.62 17.34
N ALA A 105 21.21 -6.99 17.01
CA ALA A 105 20.45 -8.00 17.75
C ALA A 105 21.13 -9.38 17.75
N ILE A 106 21.69 -9.77 16.59
CA ILE A 106 22.43 -11.03 16.44
C ILE A 106 23.74 -10.99 17.26
N ILE A 107 24.51 -9.89 17.16
CA ILE A 107 25.80 -9.76 17.86
C ILE A 107 25.61 -9.68 19.38
N ARG A 108 24.60 -8.93 19.85
CA ARG A 108 24.32 -8.74 21.28
C ARG A 108 23.51 -9.86 21.93
N ARG A 109 23.14 -10.89 21.18
CA ARG A 109 22.36 -12.06 21.65
C ARG A 109 21.10 -11.66 22.42
N GLY A 110 20.21 -10.92 21.76
CA GLY A 110 18.82 -10.84 22.20
C GLY A 110 18.50 -9.72 23.18
N ASP A 111 18.75 -8.48 22.78
CA ASP A 111 17.99 -7.36 23.33
C ASP A 111 16.53 -7.51 22.89
N TRP A 112 15.66 -7.94 23.82
CA TRP A 112 14.21 -8.10 23.57
C TRP A 112 13.57 -6.86 22.97
N ARG A 113 14.13 -5.67 23.26
CA ARG A 113 13.71 -4.38 22.71
C ARG A 113 13.91 -4.32 21.20
N ILE A 114 15.06 -4.77 20.70
CA ILE A 114 15.33 -4.84 19.27
C ILE A 114 14.45 -5.91 18.63
N GLY A 115 14.27 -7.05 19.32
CA GLY A 115 13.32 -8.08 18.90
C GLY A 115 11.89 -7.54 18.73
N ALA A 116 11.39 -6.76 19.69
CA ALA A 116 10.05 -6.17 19.63
C ALA A 116 9.88 -5.19 18.47
N VAL A 117 10.88 -4.33 18.22
CA VAL A 117 10.87 -3.39 17.09
C VAL A 117 10.93 -4.15 15.76
N LEU A 118 11.77 -5.18 15.66
CA LEU A 118 11.88 -6.01 14.46
C LEU A 118 10.62 -6.85 14.20
N ILE A 119 9.94 -7.34 15.23
CA ILE A 119 8.66 -8.05 15.08
C ILE A 119 7.59 -7.10 14.57
N GLY A 120 7.55 -5.84 15.04
CA GLY A 120 6.65 -4.82 14.49
C GLY A 120 6.91 -4.54 13.02
N PHE A 121 8.18 -4.44 12.63
CA PHE A 121 8.62 -4.22 11.25
C PHE A 121 8.38 -5.46 10.35
N ILE A 122 8.60 -6.68 10.84
CA ILE A 122 8.35 -7.88 10.03
C ILE A 122 6.83 -8.18 9.97
N GLY A 123 6.11 -7.94 11.07
CA GLY A 123 4.67 -8.13 11.15
C GLY A 123 3.87 -7.13 10.33
N GLY A 124 4.37 -5.90 10.19
CA GLY A 124 3.82 -4.88 9.29
C GLY A 124 4.32 -5.03 7.85
N GLY A 125 5.62 -5.21 7.67
CA GLY A 125 6.33 -5.10 6.40
C GLY A 125 6.37 -6.36 5.55
N SER A 126 6.11 -7.55 6.12
CA SER A 126 6.16 -8.78 5.34
C SER A 126 4.90 -8.92 4.47
N PRO A 127 5.01 -8.80 3.13
CA PRO A 127 3.91 -9.19 2.27
C PRO A 127 3.74 -10.70 2.44
N GLY A 128 2.76 -11.10 3.23
CA GLY A 128 2.38 -12.51 3.30
C GLY A 128 2.17 -13.06 1.89
N PRO A 129 2.32 -14.38 1.68
CA PRO A 129 2.20 -15.00 0.34
C PRO A 129 0.90 -14.63 -0.39
N SER A 130 -0.14 -14.27 0.38
CA SER A 130 -1.47 -13.82 -0.08
C SER A 130 -1.48 -12.49 -0.86
N ILE A 131 -0.43 -11.67 -0.77
CA ILE A 131 -0.33 -10.35 -1.41
C ILE A 131 0.54 -10.42 -2.68
N SER A 132 1.49 -11.36 -2.73
CA SER A 132 2.41 -11.52 -3.89
C SER A 132 1.68 -11.91 -5.17
N THR A 133 0.58 -12.66 -5.07
CA THR A 133 -0.25 -13.06 -6.23
C THR A 133 -1.20 -11.96 -6.70
N ARG A 134 -1.53 -10.96 -5.87
CA ARG A 134 -2.46 -9.87 -6.20
C ARG A 134 -1.78 -8.62 -6.76
N THR A 135 -2.53 -7.79 -7.47
CA THR A 135 -2.04 -6.51 -7.97
C THR A 135 -1.88 -5.49 -6.85
N THR A 136 -0.63 -5.25 -6.48
CA THR A 136 -0.22 -4.25 -5.49
C THR A 136 0.50 -3.07 -6.12
N PHE A 137 0.42 -1.93 -5.47
CA PHE A 137 1.00 -0.65 -5.88
C PHE A 137 1.95 -0.10 -4.80
N THR A 138 2.84 0.80 -5.19
CA THR A 138 3.90 1.34 -4.29
C THR A 138 3.34 2.15 -3.14
N PHE A 139 2.14 2.74 -3.26
CA PHE A 139 1.52 3.45 -2.14
C PHE A 139 1.16 2.53 -0.95
N TYR A 140 1.06 1.21 -1.13
CA TYR A 140 0.83 0.30 0.01
C TYR A 140 2.06 0.18 0.92
N SER A 141 3.23 0.60 0.46
CA SER A 141 4.47 0.49 1.23
C SER A 141 4.45 1.26 2.54
N ILE A 142 3.63 2.31 2.66
CA ILE A 142 3.50 3.08 3.92
C ILE A 142 2.67 2.36 4.98
N VAL A 143 1.80 1.43 4.58
CA VAL A 143 0.95 0.65 5.50
C VAL A 143 1.69 -0.59 6.00
N THR A 144 2.67 -1.06 5.24
CA THR A 144 3.54 -2.20 5.57
C THR A 144 4.94 -1.70 5.94
N PRO A 145 5.17 -1.23 7.17
CA PRO A 145 6.49 -0.80 7.65
C PRO A 145 7.43 -1.99 7.79
#